data_AF-A0A967S1L5-F1
#
_entry.id   AF-A0A967S1L5-F1
#
_cell.length_a   1.000
_cell.length_b   1.000
_cell.length_c   1.000
_cell.angle_alpha   90.00
_cell.angle_beta   90.00
_cell.angle_gamma   90.00
#
_symmetry.space_group_name_H-M   'P 1'
#
loop_
_entity.id
_entity.type
_entity.pdbx_description
1 polymer ?
#
loop_
_entity_poly.entity_id
_entity_poly.type
_entity_poly.pdbx_seq_one_letter_code
_entity_poly.pdbx_strand_id
1 'polypeptide(L)'
;DHGTAAESFYVEQISTLDEPYLYVKGNHDSVLIQAAVANEPNATVLEGQPVSVAGLRFLGAPDPRFTPDQQTRGTADEDLREATAELAELSRQFPVRPDVLVFHDPTN
;
A
#
# COMPACT_ATOMS: atom_id res chain seq x y z
N ASP A 1 16.22 -0.93 -16.16
CA ASP A 1 15.34 -1.29 -17.26
C ASP A 1 14.51 -2.51 -16.86
N HIS A 2 13.51 -2.29 -16.00
CA HIS A 2 12.63 -3.31 -15.40
C HIS A 2 11.24 -2.67 -15.20
N GLY A 3 10.68 -2.16 -16.28
CA GLY A 3 9.29 -1.70 -16.38
C GLY A 3 8.79 -2.14 -17.73
N THR A 4 8.71 -3.45 -17.94
CA THR A 4 8.33 -4.02 -19.22
C THR A 4 6.80 -4.03 -19.33
N ALA A 5 6.28 -3.89 -20.55
CA ALA A 5 4.86 -3.79 -20.90
C ALA A 5 3.91 -4.83 -20.24
N ALA A 6 4.45 -5.92 -19.69
CA ALA A 6 3.67 -6.90 -18.92
C ALA A 6 3.18 -6.34 -17.57
N GLU A 7 3.96 -5.51 -16.89
CA GLU A 7 3.59 -4.88 -15.62
C GLU A 7 2.49 -3.83 -15.80
N SER A 8 2.54 -3.05 -16.89
CA SER A 8 1.50 -2.09 -17.26
C SER A 8 0.15 -2.77 -17.53
N PHE A 9 0.16 -3.93 -18.18
CA PHE A 9 -1.09 -4.65 -18.49
C PHE A 9 -1.88 -5.02 -17.23
N TYR A 10 -1.21 -5.46 -16.16
CA TYR A 10 -1.89 -5.81 -14.90
C TYR A 10 -2.53 -4.60 -14.24
N VAL A 11 -1.88 -3.44 -14.34
CA VAL A 11 -2.40 -2.20 -13.76
C VAL A 11 -3.56 -1.64 -14.56
N GLU A 12 -3.51 -1.69 -15.90
CA GLU A 12 -4.58 -1.21 -16.77
C GLU A 12 -5.92 -1.93 -16.53
N GLN A 13 -5.89 -3.18 -16.06
CA GLN A 13 -7.12 -3.91 -15.69
C GLN A 13 -7.82 -3.31 -14.47
N ILE A 14 -7.15 -2.51 -13.64
CA ILE A 14 -7.77 -1.87 -12.48
C ILE A 14 -8.89 -0.95 -12.92
N SER A 15 -8.70 -0.18 -14.01
CA SER A 15 -9.75 0.66 -14.59
C SER A 15 -11.02 -0.09 -15.02
N THR A 16 -10.94 -1.41 -15.23
CA THR A 16 -12.10 -2.24 -15.61
C THR A 16 -12.96 -2.65 -14.41
N LEU A 17 -12.49 -2.43 -13.18
CA LEU A 17 -13.27 -2.64 -11.97
C LEU A 17 -14.22 -1.45 -11.79
N ASP A 18 -15.52 -1.71 -11.69
CA ASP A 18 -16.55 -0.68 -11.48
C ASP A 18 -16.54 -0.09 -10.05
N GLU A 19 -15.55 -0.45 -9.23
CA GLU A 19 -15.45 -0.10 -7.82
C GLU A 19 -14.14 0.68 -7.52
N PRO A 20 -14.10 1.48 -6.45
CA PRO A 20 -12.87 2.11 -5.99
C PRO A 20 -11.79 1.08 -5.65
N TYR A 21 -10.57 1.32 -6.11
CA TYR A 21 -9.43 0.43 -5.89
C TYR A 21 -8.41 1.06 -4.94
N LEU A 22 -8.33 0.57 -3.71
CA LEU A 22 -7.33 1.01 -2.74
C LEU A 22 -6.08 0.13 -2.82
N TYR A 23 -4.91 0.75 -2.85
CA TYR A 23 -3.63 0.06 -2.98
C TYR A 23 -2.64 0.47 -1.89
N VAL A 24 -1.96 -0.52 -1.31
CA VAL A 24 -0.77 -0.34 -0.48
C VAL A 24 0.40 -1.07 -1.13
N LYS A 25 1.56 -0.42 -1.19
CA LYS A 25 2.73 -0.99 -1.85
C LYS A 25 3.28 -2.18 -1.05
N GLY A 26 3.37 -3.35 -1.67
CA GLY A 26 4.03 -4.51 -1.07
C GLY A 26 5.56 -4.40 -1.09
N ASN A 27 6.23 -5.39 -0.50
CA ASN A 27 7.70 -5.44 -0.46
C ASN A 27 8.32 -5.78 -1.83
N HIS A 28 7.58 -6.47 -2.70
CA HIS A 28 8.00 -6.82 -4.06
C HIS A 28 7.56 -5.81 -5.13
N ASP A 29 6.65 -4.90 -4.78
CA ASP A 29 6.17 -3.90 -5.73
C ASP A 29 7.19 -2.77 -5.90
N SER A 30 7.46 -2.45 -7.15
CA SER A 30 8.36 -1.36 -7.52
C SER A 30 7.68 0.01 -7.41
N VAL A 31 8.48 1.07 -7.38
CA VAL A 31 7.97 2.45 -7.48
C VAL A 31 7.24 2.68 -8.81
N LEU A 32 7.63 1.96 -9.87
CA LEU A 32 6.97 2.04 -11.17
C LEU A 32 5.58 1.42 -11.14
N ILE A 33 5.40 0.28 -10.46
CA ILE A 33 4.07 -0.33 -10.24
C ILE A 33 3.17 0.63 -9.46
N GLN A 34 3.67 1.17 -8.35
CA GLN A 34 2.89 2.11 -7.55
C GLN A 34 2.49 3.34 -8.38
N ALA A 35 3.40 3.91 -9.15
CA ALA A 35 3.12 5.06 -10.01
C ALA A 35 2.11 4.72 -11.11
N ALA A 36 2.18 3.52 -11.69
CA ALA A 36 1.20 3.06 -12.65
C ALA A 36 -0.19 2.93 -12.00
N VAL A 37 -0.29 2.31 -10.82
CA VAL A 37 -1.56 2.20 -10.07
C VAL A 37 -2.12 3.58 -9.75
N ALA A 38 -1.28 4.53 -9.36
CA ALA A 38 -1.71 5.91 -9.09
C ALA A 38 -2.27 6.65 -10.32
N ASN A 39 -1.98 6.17 -11.54
CA ASN A 39 -2.51 6.75 -12.78
C ASN A 39 -3.87 6.14 -13.19
N GLU A 40 -4.32 5.07 -12.55
CA GLU A 40 -5.61 4.45 -12.84
C GLU A 40 -6.76 5.32 -12.27
N PRO A 41 -7.83 5.56 -13.03
CA PRO A 41 -8.84 6.58 -12.71
C PRO A 41 -9.68 6.25 -11.47
N ASN A 42 -9.80 4.98 -11.12
CA ASN A 42 -10.53 4.48 -9.95
C ASN A 42 -9.61 4.06 -8.79
N ALA A 43 -8.29 4.26 -8.92
CA ALA A 43 -7.33 3.81 -7.92
C ALA A 43 -6.91 4.92 -6.94
N THR A 44 -6.52 4.51 -5.73
CA THR A 44 -5.87 5.39 -4.77
C THR A 44 -4.79 4.64 -4.01
N VAL A 45 -3.57 5.16 -4.10
CA VAL A 45 -2.43 4.67 -3.32
C VAL A 45 -2.48 5.27 -1.91
N LEU A 46 -2.40 4.42 -0.89
CA LEU A 46 -2.40 4.84 0.51
C LEU A 46 -0.95 4.99 1.03
N GLU A 47 -0.54 6.23 1.30
CA GLU A 47 0.85 6.59 1.64
C GLU A 47 0.96 7.37 2.96
N GLY A 48 0.42 6.80 4.05
CA GLY A 48 0.55 7.34 5.40
C GLY A 48 -0.33 8.55 5.68
N GLN A 49 -1.29 8.86 4.81
CA GLN A 49 -2.32 9.88 5.03
C GLN A 49 -3.72 9.28 4.91
N PRO A 50 -4.69 9.65 5.78
CA PRO A 50 -6.02 9.11 5.69
C PRO A 50 -6.77 9.64 4.47
N VAL A 51 -7.37 8.74 3.69
CA VAL A 51 -8.18 9.05 2.51
C VAL A 51 -9.61 8.60 2.74
N SER A 52 -10.59 9.40 2.30
CA SER A 52 -12.00 9.03 2.39
C SER A 52 -12.50 8.46 1.06
N VAL A 53 -13.01 7.24 1.08
CA VAL A 53 -13.56 6.54 -0.09
C VAL A 53 -14.88 5.90 0.32
N ALA A 54 -15.94 6.10 -0.47
CA ALA A 54 -17.27 5.54 -0.23
C ALA A 54 -17.81 5.77 1.21
N GLY A 55 -17.44 6.89 1.85
CA GLY A 55 -17.89 7.23 3.21
C GLY A 55 -17.08 6.60 4.35
N LEU A 56 -16.04 5.82 4.05
CA LEU A 56 -15.08 5.28 5.02
C LEU A 56 -13.72 5.98 4.89
N ARG A 57 -13.02 6.12 6.02
CA ARG A 57 -11.69 6.72 6.09
C ARG A 57 -10.63 5.63 6.23
N PHE A 58 -9.76 5.53 5.24
CA PHE A 58 -8.71 4.52 5.16
C PHE A 58 -7.37 5.13 5.48
N LEU A 59 -6.50 4.39 6.15
CA LEU A 59 -5.09 4.73 6.31
C LEU A 59 -4.27 3.49 5.97
N GLY A 60 -3.29 3.64 5.10
CA GLY A 60 -2.33 2.58 4.80
C GLY A 60 -0.93 3.16 4.67
N ALA A 61 0.06 2.29 4.72
CA ALA A 61 1.47 2.63 4.51
C ALA A 61 2.14 1.52 3.69
N PRO A 62 3.24 1.83 2.97
CA PRO A 62 4.05 0.82 2.29
C PRO A 62 4.58 -0.25 3.25
N ASP A 63 4.86 -1.46 2.74
CA ASP A 63 5.50 -2.50 3.54
C ASP A 63 6.83 -1.99 4.15
N PRO A 64 7.02 -2.12 5.48
CA PRO A 64 8.20 -1.63 6.20
C PRO A 64 9.51 -2.29 5.77
N ARG A 65 9.46 -3.53 5.25
CA ARG A 65 10.61 -4.30 4.79
C ARG A 65 11.02 -3.92 3.37
N PHE A 66 10.33 -2.97 2.75
CA PHE A 66 10.82 -2.37 1.52
C PHE A 66 12.09 -1.56 1.82
N THR A 67 13.24 -2.23 1.73
CA THR A 67 14.54 -1.59 1.59
C THR A 67 14.99 -1.74 0.14
N PRO A 68 15.53 -0.68 -0.51
CA PRO A 68 16.07 -0.77 -1.87
C PRO A 68 17.10 -1.90 -2.05
N ASP A 69 17.74 -2.32 -0.97
CA ASP A 69 18.83 -3.29 -0.95
C ASP A 69 18.38 -4.76 -0.74
N GLN A 70 17.09 -5.05 -0.51
CA GLN A 70 16.55 -6.41 -0.27
C GLN A 70 17.27 -7.23 0.83
N GLN A 71 18.17 -6.62 1.61
CA GLN A 71 19.08 -7.27 2.55
C GLN A 71 18.86 -6.80 3.98
N THR A 72 17.65 -6.93 4.49
CA THR A 72 17.43 -6.89 5.92
C THR A 72 16.23 -7.76 6.24
N ARG A 73 16.45 -8.80 7.03
CA ARG A 73 15.39 -9.61 7.63
C ARG A 73 15.70 -9.75 9.11
N GLY A 74 14.91 -9.07 9.93
CA GLY A 74 14.41 -9.72 11.14
C GLY A 74 13.54 -10.91 10.74
N THR A 75 13.12 -11.73 11.69
CA THR A 75 12.06 -12.70 11.39
C THR A 75 10.83 -11.91 10.92
N ALA A 76 10.25 -12.29 9.76
CA ALA A 76 9.17 -11.54 9.09
C ALA A 76 8.06 -11.09 10.05
N ASP A 77 7.76 -11.92 11.05
CA ASP A 77 6.73 -11.69 12.05
C ASP A 77 6.98 -10.48 12.96
N GLU A 78 8.23 -10.22 13.38
CA GLU A 78 8.51 -9.09 14.29
C GLU A 78 8.52 -7.76 13.52
N ASP A 79 9.11 -7.75 12.32
CA ASP A 79 9.11 -6.57 11.44
C ASP A 79 7.66 -6.15 11.07
N LEU A 80 6.79 -7.15 10.81
CA LEU A 80 5.35 -6.92 10.58
C LEU A 80 4.65 -6.37 11.82
N ARG A 81 4.95 -6.94 12.99
CA ARG A 81 4.32 -6.55 14.26
C ARG A 81 4.72 -5.12 14.65
N GLU A 82 5.97 -4.74 14.44
CA GLU A 82 6.46 -3.39 14.68
C GLU A 82 5.77 -2.39 13.75
N ALA A 83 5.77 -2.64 12.44
CA ALA A 83 5.17 -1.71 11.49
C ALA A 83 3.66 -1.57 11.60
N THR A 84 2.94 -2.65 11.93
CA THR A 84 1.50 -2.56 12.22
C THR A 84 1.24 -1.76 13.49
N ALA A 85 2.12 -1.85 14.51
CA ALA A 85 2.04 -1.01 15.69
C ALA A 85 2.34 0.47 15.39
N GLU A 86 3.32 0.76 14.52
CA GLU A 86 3.62 2.10 14.03
C GLU A 86 2.46 2.71 13.26
N LEU A 87 1.84 1.95 12.34
CA LEU A 87 0.66 2.39 11.59
C LEU A 87 -0.52 2.68 12.53
N ALA A 88 -0.70 1.84 13.55
CA ALA A 88 -1.71 2.06 14.58
C ALA A 88 -1.41 3.31 15.42
N GLU A 89 -0.14 3.61 15.74
CA GLU A 89 0.23 4.85 16.42
C GLU A 89 0.00 6.08 15.53
N LEU A 90 0.43 6.02 14.27
CA LEU A 90 0.17 7.07 13.28
C LEU A 90 -1.33 7.37 13.17
N SER A 91 -2.19 6.34 13.18
CA SER A 91 -3.65 6.51 13.13
C SER A 91 -4.20 7.37 14.28
N ARG A 92 -3.55 7.32 15.46
CA ARG A 92 -3.96 8.08 16.65
C ARG A 92 -3.56 9.55 16.59
N GLN A 93 -2.64 9.93 15.70
CA GLN A 93 -2.17 11.30 15.54
C GLN A 93 -3.13 12.16 14.71
N PHE A 94 -4.05 11.55 13.97
CA PHE A 94 -5.02 12.28 13.16
C PHE A 94 -6.21 12.77 14.00
N PRO A 95 -6.71 14.01 13.78
CA PRO A 95 -7.88 14.54 14.49
C PRO A 95 -9.14 13.68 14.32
N VAL A 96 -9.31 13.09 13.13
CA VAL A 96 -10.34 12.10 12.83
C VAL A 96 -9.65 10.79 12.50
N ARG A 97 -9.93 9.77 13.33
CA ARG A 97 -9.31 8.45 13.19
C ARG A 97 -9.78 7.77 11.90
N PRO A 98 -8.91 7.00 11.24
CA PRO A 98 -9.32 6.09 10.17
C PRO A 98 -10.28 5.02 10.72
N ASP A 99 -11.21 4.59 9.89
CA ASP A 99 -12.11 3.46 10.13
C ASP A 99 -11.42 2.13 9.81
N VAL A 100 -10.54 2.14 8.80
CA VAL A 100 -9.85 0.95 8.29
C VAL A 100 -8.36 1.22 8.17
N LEU A 101 -7.55 0.32 8.71
CA LEU A 101 -6.10 0.28 8.47
C LEU A 101 -5.79 -0.78 7.42
N VAL A 102 -4.97 -0.43 6.43
CA VAL A 102 -4.59 -1.30 5.32
C VAL A 102 -3.07 -1.48 5.34
N PHE A 103 -2.60 -2.72 5.33
CA PHE A 103 -1.18 -3.04 5.33
C PHE A 103 -0.91 -4.28 4.49
N HIS A 104 0.33 -4.43 3.99
CA HIS A 104 0.76 -5.64 3.29
C HIS A 104 1.27 -6.68 4.29
N ASP A 105 0.76 -7.91 4.20
CA ASP A 105 1.27 -9.07 4.93
C ASP A 105 1.82 -10.11 3.93
N PRO A 106 3.13 -10.39 3.92
CA PRO A 106 3.81 -11.36 3.05
C PRO A 106 3.80 -12.80 3.57
N THR A 107 3.20 -13.07 4.75
CA THR A 107 3.42 -14.34 5.48
C THR A 107 2.55 -15.50 4.98
N ASN A 108 1.79 -15.32 3.90
CA ASN A 108 1.01 -16.38 3.25
C ASN A 108 1.14 -16.36 1.72
#